data_AF-A0A6J1P1Z1-F1
#
_entry.id   AF-A0A6J1P1Z1-F1
#
_cell.length_a   1.000
_cell.length_b   1.000
_cell.length_c   1.000
_cell.angle_alpha   90.00
_cell.angle_beta   90.00
_cell.angle_gamma   90.00
#
_symmetry.space_group_name_H-M   'P 1'
#
loop_
_entity.id
_entity.type
_entity.pdbx_description
1 polymer ?
#
loop_
_entity_poly.entity_id
_entity_poly.type
_entity_poly.pdbx_seq_one_letter_code
_entity_poly.pdbx_strand_id
1 'polypeptide(L)'
;MQAELEKNYYPFALKKLDEIIKKNNGHLALGKLTWADFLFAGMYDCFKKQLQVPDLDEKYPSFKKLQDTVYAIPKVKAFADKAPKADF
;
A
#
# COMPACT_ATOMS: atom_id res chain seq x y z
N MET A 1 -23.60 3.63 -3.35
CA MET A 1 -22.47 3.03 -4.09
C MET A 1 -21.26 2.82 -3.20
N GLN A 2 -20.73 3.86 -2.54
CA GLN A 2 -19.56 3.73 -1.63
C GLN A 2 -19.79 2.74 -0.47
N ALA A 3 -20.88 2.89 0.28
CA ALA A 3 -21.21 1.99 1.40
C ALA A 3 -21.38 0.50 0.99
N GLU A 4 -21.79 0.23 -0.26
CA GLU A 4 -21.90 -1.14 -0.79
C GLU A 4 -20.51 -1.74 -1.06
N LEU A 5 -19.56 -0.94 -1.55
CA LEU A 5 -18.18 -1.37 -1.77
C LEU A 5 -17.48 -1.65 -0.44
N GLU A 6 -17.66 -0.78 0.54
CA GLU A 6 -17.09 -0.91 1.88
C GLU A 6 -17.56 -2.18 2.60
N LYS A 7 -18.86 -2.50 2.49
CA LYS A 7 -19.44 -3.66 3.15
C LYS A 7 -19.13 -4.96 2.42
N ASN A 8 -19.22 -4.98 1.09
CA ASN A 8 -19.25 -6.23 0.33
C ASN A 8 -17.94 -6.54 -0.42
N TYR A 9 -17.17 -5.53 -0.82
CA TYR A 9 -16.01 -5.73 -1.71
C TYR A 9 -14.66 -5.46 -1.04
N TYR A 10 -14.49 -4.34 -0.34
CA TYR A 10 -13.21 -3.95 0.26
C TYR A 10 -12.63 -4.99 1.22
N PRO A 11 -13.39 -5.63 2.13
CA PRO A 11 -12.84 -6.63 3.03
C PRO A 11 -12.21 -7.82 2.28
N PHE A 12 -12.88 -8.27 1.21
CA PHE A 12 -12.37 -9.33 0.35
C PHE A 12 -11.14 -8.89 -0.44
N ALA A 13 -11.19 -7.71 -1.08
CA ALA A 13 -10.10 -7.20 -1.91
C ALA A 13 -8.82 -6.91 -1.09
N LEU A 14 -8.97 -6.28 0.09
CA LEU A 14 -7.86 -5.97 0.99
C LEU A 14 -7.22 -7.24 1.54
N LYS A 15 -8.03 -8.20 1.99
CA LYS A 15 -7.53 -9.52 2.39
C LYS A 15 -6.77 -10.20 1.25
N LYS A 16 -7.31 -10.14 0.02
CA LYS A 16 -6.65 -10.76 -1.13
C LYS A 16 -5.32 -10.11 -1.46
N LEU A 17 -5.23 -8.79 -1.34
CA LEU A 17 -4.02 -8.04 -1.56
C LEU A 17 -2.94 -8.40 -0.53
N ASP A 18 -3.32 -8.51 0.74
CA ASP A 18 -2.41 -8.96 1.81
C ASP A 18 -1.87 -10.37 1.55
N GLU A 19 -2.72 -11.31 1.09
CA GLU A 19 -2.28 -12.64 0.67
C GLU A 19 -1.26 -12.60 -0.47
N ILE A 20 -1.47 -11.73 -1.48
CA ILE A 20 -0.56 -11.56 -2.62
C ILE A 20 0.80 -11.06 -2.13
N ILE A 21 0.82 -10.05 -1.27
CA ILE A 21 2.07 -9.47 -0.75
C ILE A 21 2.84 -10.51 0.07
N LYS A 22 2.15 -11.23 0.96
CA LYS A 22 2.75 -12.31 1.76
C LYS A 22 3.31 -13.43 0.88
N LYS A 23 2.56 -13.88 -0.14
CA LYS A 23 2.99 -14.93 -1.07
C LYS A 23 4.23 -14.54 -1.88
N ASN A 24 4.39 -13.26 -2.17
CA ASN A 24 5.51 -12.70 -2.93
C ASN A 24 6.59 -12.10 -2.01
N ASN A 25 6.77 -12.65 -0.80
CA ASN A 25 7.85 -12.28 0.11
C ASN A 25 7.89 -10.77 0.46
N GLY A 26 6.73 -10.14 0.59
CA GLY A 26 6.62 -8.70 0.88
C GLY A 26 6.58 -7.79 -0.35
N HIS A 27 6.47 -8.34 -1.56
CA HIS A 27 6.34 -7.61 -2.82
C HIS A 27 5.01 -7.90 -3.50
N LEU A 28 4.62 -7.14 -4.51
CA LEU A 28 3.38 -7.40 -5.26
C LEU A 28 3.51 -8.52 -6.30
N ALA A 29 4.71 -8.76 -6.82
CA ALA A 29 4.94 -9.75 -7.86
C ALA A 29 6.35 -10.35 -7.82
N LEU A 30 6.49 -11.55 -8.38
CA LEU A 30 7.75 -12.23 -8.65
C LEU A 30 8.66 -12.47 -7.42
N GLY A 31 8.13 -12.33 -6.20
CA GLY A 31 8.92 -12.49 -4.97
C GLY A 31 10.03 -11.46 -4.76
N LYS A 32 10.03 -10.35 -5.51
CA LYS A 32 11.11 -9.35 -5.53
C LYS A 32 10.61 -7.95 -5.89
N LEU A 33 11.47 -6.95 -5.69
CA LEU A 33 11.16 -5.57 -6.05
C LEU A 33 10.79 -5.44 -7.55
N THR A 34 9.61 -4.90 -7.82
CA THR A 34 9.12 -4.59 -9.18
C THR A 34 8.47 -3.21 -9.22
N TRP A 35 8.17 -2.70 -10.41
CA TRP A 35 7.48 -1.43 -10.60
C TRP A 35 6.11 -1.36 -9.88
N ALA A 36 5.45 -2.51 -9.68
CA ALA A 36 4.18 -2.59 -8.97
C ALA A 36 4.30 -2.12 -7.52
N ASP A 37 5.44 -2.39 -6.87
CA ASP A 37 5.68 -1.95 -5.49
C ASP A 37 5.75 -0.43 -5.39
N PHE A 38 6.37 0.23 -6.38
CA PHE A 38 6.44 1.70 -6.46
C PHE A 38 5.05 2.31 -6.68
N LEU A 39 4.24 1.71 -7.55
CA LEU A 39 2.87 2.15 -7.79
C LEU A 39 2.06 2.09 -6.48
N PHE A 40 2.14 0.98 -5.75
CA PHE A 40 1.44 0.84 -4.47
C PHE A 40 1.95 1.81 -3.41
N ALA A 41 3.27 1.91 -3.22
CA ALA A 41 3.88 2.78 -2.22
C ALA A 41 3.53 4.27 -2.44
N GLY A 42 3.40 4.70 -3.70
CA GLY A 42 3.00 6.06 -4.06
C GLY A 42 1.50 6.34 -3.86
N MET A 43 0.64 5.33 -4.00
CA MET A 43 -0.81 5.48 -3.81
C MET A 43 -1.27 5.21 -2.37
N TYR A 44 -0.42 4.62 -1.52
CA TYR A 44 -0.83 4.08 -0.23
C TYR A 44 -1.47 5.12 0.71
N ASP A 45 -0.90 6.31 0.81
CA ASP A 45 -1.44 7.37 1.67
C ASP A 45 -2.80 7.86 1.17
N CYS A 46 -2.96 7.99 -0.15
CA CYS A 46 -4.24 8.28 -0.78
C CYS A 46 -5.27 7.18 -0.52
N PHE A 47 -4.88 5.90 -0.60
CA PHE A 47 -5.76 4.77 -0.29
C PHE A 47 -6.23 4.78 1.16
N LYS A 48 -5.34 5.05 2.13
CA LYS A 48 -5.75 5.16 3.54
C LYS A 48 -6.83 6.21 3.74
N LYS A 49 -6.68 7.40 3.14
CA LYS A 49 -7.68 8.47 3.24
C LYS A 49 -9.00 8.11 2.56
N GLN A 50 -8.95 7.47 1.39
CA GLN A 50 -10.15 7.13 0.62
C GLN A 50 -10.92 5.95 1.21
N LEU A 51 -10.22 4.93 1.71
CA LEU A 51 -10.86 3.72 2.24
C LEU A 51 -11.55 3.97 3.58
N GLN A 52 -11.13 4.99 4.34
CA GLN A 52 -11.66 5.31 5.68
C GLN A 52 -11.68 4.09 6.63
N VAL A 53 -10.72 3.16 6.46
CA VAL A 53 -10.54 2.00 7.35
C VAL A 53 -9.52 2.40 8.42
N PRO A 54 -9.97 2.75 9.65
CA PRO A 54 -9.09 3.35 10.66
C PRO A 54 -7.98 2.40 11.14
N ASP A 55 -8.20 1.09 11.05
CA ASP A 55 -7.28 0.03 11.50
C ASP A 55 -6.60 -0.70 10.33
N LEU A 56 -6.47 -0.06 9.16
CA LEU A 56 -5.90 -0.69 7.95
C LEU A 56 -4.47 -1.21 8.18
N ASP A 57 -3.61 -0.39 8.80
CA ASP A 57 -2.21 -0.74 9.07
C ASP A 57 -2.10 -1.87 10.11
N GLU A 58 -3.02 -1.94 11.07
CA GLU A 58 -3.06 -3.00 12.09
C GLU A 58 -3.55 -4.33 11.50
N LYS A 59 -4.58 -4.28 10.65
CA LYS A 59 -5.13 -5.47 9.98
C LYS A 59 -4.18 -6.02 8.91
N TYR A 60 -3.49 -5.13 8.20
CA TYR A 60 -2.66 -5.49 7.04
C TYR A 60 -1.26 -4.85 7.14
N PRO A 61 -0.42 -5.29 8.12
CA PRO A 61 0.92 -4.73 8.30
C PRO A 61 1.84 -4.94 7.09
N SER A 62 1.48 -5.86 6.19
CA SER A 62 2.19 -6.11 4.93
C SER A 62 2.18 -4.88 4.01
N PHE A 63 1.12 -4.07 4.04
CA PHE A 63 0.97 -2.88 3.20
C PHE A 63 1.98 -1.81 3.58
N LYS A 64 2.02 -1.48 4.88
CA LYS A 64 2.98 -0.52 5.41
C LYS A 64 4.42 -0.98 5.19
N LYS A 65 4.70 -2.26 5.43
CA LYS A 65 6.02 -2.85 5.19
C LYS A 65 6.46 -2.75 3.73
N LEU A 66 5.55 -2.96 2.78
CA LEU A 66 5.83 -2.80 1.35
C LEU A 66 6.16 -1.34 1.01
N GLN A 67 5.37 -0.39 1.52
CA GLN A 67 5.66 1.04 1.38
C GLN A 67 7.06 1.36 1.92
N ASP A 68 7.36 0.95 3.15
CA ASP A 68 8.65 1.22 3.80
C ASP A 68 9.82 0.60 3.03
N THR A 69 9.63 -0.58 2.43
CA THR A 69 10.64 -1.23 1.58
C THR A 69 11.01 -0.36 0.37
N VAL A 70 10.02 0.28 -0.26
CA VAL A 70 10.25 1.19 -1.40
C VAL A 70 10.93 2.49 -0.94
N TYR A 71 10.46 3.08 0.16
CA TYR A 71 11.05 4.32 0.71
C TYR A 71 12.41 4.11 1.39
N ALA A 72 12.82 2.86 1.66
CA ALA A 72 14.18 2.54 2.12
C ALA A 72 15.23 2.68 1.00
N ILE A 73 14.82 2.73 -0.27
CA ILE A 73 15.75 2.90 -1.41
C ILE A 73 16.31 4.33 -1.37
N PRO A 74 17.64 4.53 -1.26
CA PRO A 74 18.22 5.86 -1.03
C PRO A 74 17.79 6.93 -2.05
N LYS A 75 17.71 6.56 -3.33
CA LYS A 75 17.27 7.49 -4.39
C LYS A 75 15.79 7.84 -4.30
N VAL A 76 14.93 6.88 -3.90
CA VAL A 76 13.51 7.12 -3.67
C VAL A 76 13.32 8.01 -2.46
N LYS A 77 14.01 7.71 -1.36
CA LYS A 77 14.01 8.55 -0.16
C LYS A 77 14.42 9.97 -0.45
N ALA A 78 15.55 10.16 -1.15
CA ALA A 78 16.05 11.49 -1.50
C ALA A 78 15.09 12.26 -2.42
N PHE A 79 14.34 11.57 -3.28
CA PHE A 79 13.28 12.18 -4.08
C PHE A 79 12.08 12.57 -3.21
N ALA A 80 11.59 11.65 -2.39
CA ALA A 80 10.44 11.85 -1.50
C ALA A 80 10.65 12.97 -0.48
N ASP A 81 11.84 13.06 0.11
CA ASP A 81 12.20 14.11 1.08
C ASP A 81 12.20 15.51 0.44
N LYS A 82 12.36 15.61 -0.89
CA LYS A 82 12.34 16.86 -1.67
C LYS A 82 11.01 17.14 -2.35
N ALA A 83 10.12 16.14 -2.45
CA ALA A 83 8.85 16.28 -3.13
C ALA A 83 7.90 17.20 -2.33
N PRO A 84 7.03 17.97 -3.00
CA PRO A 84 5.96 18.70 -2.32
C PRO A 84 5.09 17.73 -1.53
N LYS A 85 4.79 18.08 -0.28
CA LYS A 85 3.82 17.33 0.52
C LYS A 85 2.42 17.71 0.04
N ALA A 86 1.60 16.70 -0.21
CA ALA A 86 0.20 16.87 -0.54
C ALA A 86 -0.64 16.38 0.63
N ASP A 87 -1.70 17.13 0.94
CA ASP A 87 -2.69 16.75 1.95
C ASP A 87 -3.67 15.76 1.33
N PHE A 88 -3.17 14.53 1.12
CA PHE A 88 -4.03 13.35 1.11
C PHE A 88 -4.37 13.06 2.57
#